data_AF-A0A436DGV0-F1
#
_entry.id   AF-A0A436DGV0-F1
#
_cell.length_a   1.000
_cell.length_b   1.000
_cell.length_c   1.000
_cell.angle_alpha   90.00
_cell.angle_beta   90.00
_cell.angle_gamma   90.00
#
_symmetry.space_group_name_H-M   'P 1'
#
loop_
_entity.id
_entity.type
_entity.pdbx_description
1 polymer ?
#
loop_
_entity_poly.entity_id
_entity_poly.type
_entity_poly.pdbx_seq_one_letter_code
_entity_poly.pdbx_strand_id
1 'polypeptide(L)' 'MAAFQRILATAPLPADLRGGVVAIGNFDGVHRGHQAVLERASAEAGRRGVPA' A
#
# COMPACT_ATOMS: atom_id res chain seq x y z
N MET A 1 13.48 -0.30 10.07
CA MET A 1 12.20 0.45 10.10
C MET A 1 11.94 0.93 8.68
N ALA A 2 10.89 0.46 8.01
CA ALA A 2 10.56 0.96 6.69
C ALA A 2 10.12 2.43 6.81
N ALA A 3 10.76 3.32 6.07
CA ALA A 3 10.40 4.73 6.07
C ALA A 3 9.01 4.88 5.42
N PHE A 4 8.10 5.61 6.07
CA PHE A 4 6.81 5.96 5.48
C PHE A 4 7.04 7.00 4.37
N GLN A 5 6.72 6.64 3.12
CA GLN A 5 6.84 7.55 1.99
C GLN A 5 5.52 8.28 1.76
N ARG A 6 5.56 9.62 1.80
CA ARG A 6 4.41 10.47 1.46
C ARG A 6 4.51 10.92 0.01
N ILE A 7 3.61 10.44 -0.83
CA ILE A 7 3.53 10.85 -2.24
C ILE A 7 2.46 11.92 -2.39
N LEU A 8 2.83 13.07 -2.93
CA LEU A 8 1.90 14.17 -3.21
C LEU A 8 1.21 13.93 -4.55
N ALA A 9 -0.05 14.36 -4.69
CA ALA A 9 -0.86 14.11 -5.88
C ALA A 9 -0.25 14.64 -7.19
N THR A 10 0.65 15.63 -7.13
CA THR A 10 1.34 16.20 -8.29
C THR A 10 2.66 15.51 -8.64
N ALA A 11 3.15 14.62 -7.77
CA ALA A 11 4.37 13.87 -8.00
C ALA A 11 4.05 12.53 -8.69
N PRO A 12 4.86 12.09 -9.67
CA PRO A 12 4.74 10.74 -10.20
C PRO A 12 5.02 9.72 -9.09
N LEU A 13 4.35 8.56 -9.15
CA LEU A 13 4.68 7.43 -8.29
C LEU A 13 6.14 6.98 -8.56
N PRO A 14 6.91 6.62 -7.52
CA PRO A 14 8.21 5.97 -7.65
C PRO A 14 8.17 4.75 -8.59
N ALA A 15 9.21 4.60 -9.40
CA ALA A 15 9.25 3.58 -10.45
C ALA A 15 9.31 2.14 -9.89
N ASP A 16 9.87 1.97 -8.70
CA ASP A 16 9.97 0.71 -7.97
C ASP A 16 8.63 0.21 -7.42
N LEU A 17 7.60 1.06 -7.33
CA LEU A 17 6.24 0.66 -6.96
C LEU A 17 5.40 0.13 -8.15
N ARG A 18 5.95 0.15 -9.37
CA ARG A 18 5.19 -0.21 -10.58
C ARG A 18 4.79 -1.68 -10.57
N GLY A 19 3.51 -1.95 -10.84
CA GLY A 19 2.95 -3.31 -10.84
C GLY A 19 2.56 -3.84 -9.45
N GLY A 20 2.74 -3.03 -8.40
CA GLY A 20 2.37 -3.38 -7.03
C GLY A 20 0.86 -3.52 -6.80
N VAL A 21 0.52 -3.94 -5.58
CA VAL A 21 -0.86 -4.06 -5.10
C VAL A 21 -1.13 -2.89 -4.16
N VAL A 22 -2.22 -2.16 -4.37
CA VAL A 22 -2.56 -1.00 -3.53
C VAL A 22 -3.89 -1.21 -2.82
N ALA A 23 -3.96 -0.78 -1.57
CA ALA A 23 -5.21 -0.61 -0.84
C ALA A 23 -5.66 0.86 -0.92
N ILE A 24 -6.89 1.13 -1.34
CA ILE A 24 -7.42 2.49 -1.49
C ILE A 24 -8.56 2.71 -0.50
N GLY A 25 -8.47 3.78 0.29
CA GLY A 25 -9.46 4.16 1.28
C GLY A 25 -9.01 5.40 2.05
N ASN A 26 -9.91 5.99 2.84
CA ASN A 26 -9.56 7.14 3.68
C ASN A 26 -8.56 6.75 4.79
N PHE A 27 -8.59 5.51 5.25
CA PHE A 27 -7.70 4.92 6.26
C PHE A 27 -7.53 5.67 7.58
N ASP A 28 -8.37 6.67 7.87
CA ASP A 28 -8.34 7.41 9.12
C ASP A 28 -8.59 6.47 10.32
N GLY A 29 -7.76 6.60 11.35
CA GLY A 29 -7.79 5.78 12.56
C GLY A 29 -7.37 4.31 12.43
N VAL A 30 -7.11 3.78 11.22
CA VAL A 30 -6.59 2.41 10.94
C VAL A 30 -7.16 1.32 11.87
N HIS A 31 -8.48 1.30 12.07
CA HIS A 31 -9.15 0.33 12.93
C HIS A 31 -9.12 -1.08 12.33
N ARG A 32 -9.66 -2.08 13.05
CA ARG A 32 -9.62 -3.51 12.64
C ARG A 32 -10.11 -3.77 11.21
N GLY A 33 -11.14 -3.05 10.76
CA GLY A 33 -11.58 -3.12 9.36
C GLY A 33 -10.51 -2.70 8.35
N HIS A 34 -9.80 -1.60 8.59
CA HIS A 34 -8.69 -1.15 7.75
C HIS A 34 -7.50 -2.11 7.79
N GLN A 35 -7.17 -2.64 8.97
CA GLN A 35 -6.11 -3.65 9.11
C GLN A 35 -6.38 -4.87 8.22
N ALA A 36 -7.61 -5.37 8.19
CA ALA A 36 -7.98 -6.49 7.32
C ALA A 36 -7.80 -6.18 5.82
N VAL A 37 -8.04 -4.94 5.40
CA VAL A 37 -7.80 -4.51 4.00
C VAL A 37 -6.30 -4.49 3.69
N LEU A 38 -5.49 -3.90 4.58
CA LEU A 38 -4.03 -3.79 4.42
C LEU A 38 -3.35 -5.17 4.43
N GLU A 39 -3.78 -6.07 5.32
CA GLU A 39 -3.29 -7.46 5.37
C GLU A 39 -3.58 -8.19 4.06
N ARG A 40 -4.78 -8.01 3.51
CA ARG A 40 -5.19 -8.66 2.26
C ARG A 40 -4.38 -8.17 1.06
N ALA A 41 -4.11 -6.87 0.99
CA ALA A 41 -3.24 -6.27 -0.04
C ALA A 41 -1.80 -6.78 0.08
N SER A 42 -1.24 -6.78 1.29
CA SER A 42 0.12 -7.28 1.55
C SER A 42 0.27 -8.76 1.21
N ALA A 43 -0.72 -9.58 1.56
CA ALA A 43 -0.73 -11.00 1.22
C ALA A 43 -0.81 -11.25 -0.29
N GLU A 44 -1.57 -10.45 -1.03
CA GLU A 44 -1.64 -10.54 -2.50
C GLU A 44 -0.33 -10.10 -3.16
N ALA A 45 0.29 -9.02 -2.68
CA ALA A 45 1.61 -8.59 -3.15
C ALA A 45 2.66 -9.68 -2.93
N GLY A 46 2.67 -10.29 -1.74
CA GLY A 46 3.54 -11.43 -1.42
C GLY A 46 3.31 -12.64 -2.33
N ARG A 47 2.05 -13.00 -2.60
CA ARG A 47 1.71 -14.08 -3.55
C ARG A 47 2.24 -13.81 -4.96
N ARG A 48 2.18 -12.55 -5.41
CA ARG A 48 2.59 -12.13 -6.75
C ARG A 48 4.10 -11.81 -6.86
N GLY A 49 4.81 -11.72 -5.74
CA GLY A 49 6.21 -11.28 -5.71
C GLY A 49 6.39 -9.84 -6.19
N VAL A 50 5.40 -8.97 -5.94
CA VAL A 50 5.40 -7.55 -6.32
C VAL A 50 5.36 -6.65 -5.07
N PRO A 51 5.62 -5.34 -5.20
CA PRO A 51 5.50 -4.40 -4.09
C PRO A 51 4.06 -4.31 -3.51
N ALA A 52 3.98 -4.02 -2.21
CA ALA A 52 2.76 -3.61 -1.49
C ALA A 52 2.89 -2.14 -1.08
#